data_AF-A0A7L2Q7J5-F1
#
_entry.id   AF-A0A7L2Q7J5-F1
#
_cell.length_a   1.000
_cell.length_b   1.000
_cell.length_c   1.000
_cell.angle_alpha   90.00
_cell.angle_beta   90.00
_cell.angle_gamma   90.00
#
_symmetry.space_group_name_H-M   'P 1'
#
loop_
_entity.id
_entity.type
_entity.pdbx_description
1 polymer ?
#
loop_
_entity_poly.entity_id
_entity_poly.type
_entity_poly.pdbx_seq_one_letter_code
_entity_poly.pdbx_strand_id
1 'polypeptide(L)'
;ACALSRTPPPPRAAVRCLSAGACFSAHLANVSYAEARGACDQRRGSLAWVSGEPELLLLPELLAEAAVPTPAFFWVGLKRSASTCTRNEQPLRGFSWEGVGGGTAPQEVPKELDRWLQEPLRSCLTARCAGLQLGSTGNGSAWGWKD
;
A
#
# COMPACT_ATOMS: atom_id res chain seq x y z
N ALA A 1 6.31 -1.67 -0.93
CA ALA A 1 6.07 -2.08 -2.33
C ALA A 1 6.12 -0.86 -3.22
N CYS A 2 6.63 -1.00 -4.46
CA CYS A 2 6.72 0.10 -5.43
C CYS A 2 5.85 -0.17 -6.67
N ALA A 3 5.16 0.84 -7.18
CA ALA A 3 4.61 0.87 -8.54
C ALA A 3 5.68 1.43 -9.50
N LEU A 4 5.94 0.75 -10.62
CA LEU A 4 7.01 1.04 -11.57
C LEU A 4 6.45 1.64 -12.86
N SER A 5 7.12 2.64 -13.43
CA SER A 5 6.70 3.33 -14.65
C SER A 5 7.17 2.68 -15.97
N ARG A 6 7.59 1.41 -15.92
CA ARG A 6 8.29 0.58 -16.95
C ARG A 6 9.81 0.56 -16.80
N THR A 7 10.29 -0.44 -16.05
CA THR A 7 11.69 -0.93 -16.12
C THR A 7 11.73 -2.37 -15.61
N PRO A 8 12.67 -3.22 -16.08
CA PRO A 8 12.86 -4.55 -15.54
C PRO A 8 13.24 -4.48 -14.06
N PRO A 9 12.65 -5.30 -13.20
CA PRO A 9 12.96 -5.29 -11.78
C PRO A 9 14.31 -5.93 -11.47
N PRO A 10 14.91 -5.62 -10.29
CA PRO A 10 16.11 -6.31 -9.84
C PRO A 10 15.80 -7.81 -9.58
N PRO A 11 16.78 -8.72 -9.75
CA PRO A 11 16.60 -10.18 -9.74
C PRO A 11 16.17 -10.79 -8.39
N ARG A 12 15.91 -9.97 -7.36
CA ARG A 12 15.47 -10.40 -6.03
C ARG A 12 14.15 -9.78 -5.57
N ALA A 13 13.50 -8.99 -6.41
CA ALA A 13 12.18 -8.45 -6.12
C ALA A 13 11.12 -9.27 -6.84
N ALA A 14 10.13 -9.80 -6.09
CA ALA A 14 8.92 -10.32 -6.73
C ALA A 14 8.24 -9.17 -7.48
N VAL A 15 7.83 -9.42 -8.72
CA VAL A 15 7.18 -8.44 -9.60
C VAL A 15 5.99 -9.03 -10.32
N ARG A 16 4.93 -8.24 -10.38
CA ARG A 16 3.67 -8.53 -11.06
C ARG A 16 3.23 -7.30 -11.83
N CYS A 17 2.71 -7.47 -13.04
CA CYS A 17 2.21 -6.38 -13.85
C CYS A 17 0.76 -6.64 -14.21
N LEU A 18 -0.05 -5.58 -14.18
CA LEU A 18 -1.40 -5.59 -14.72
C LEU A 18 -1.35 -5.49 -16.24
N SER A 19 -2.34 -6.09 -16.91
CA SER A 19 -2.52 -6.00 -18.37
C SER A 19 -2.64 -4.55 -18.85
N ALA A 20 -3.14 -3.65 -18.00
CA ALA A 20 -3.25 -2.21 -18.26
C ALA A 20 -1.90 -1.45 -18.20
N GLY A 21 -0.79 -2.13 -17.90
CA GLY A 21 0.57 -1.60 -18.03
C GLY A 21 1.22 -1.11 -16.74
N ALA A 22 0.52 -1.12 -15.60
CA ALA A 22 1.12 -0.83 -14.30
C ALA A 22 1.85 -2.07 -13.76
N CYS A 23 3.09 -1.89 -13.28
CA CYS A 23 3.89 -2.96 -12.68
C CYS A 23 4.17 -2.67 -11.21
N PHE A 24 4.17 -3.70 -10.37
CA PHE A 24 4.40 -3.60 -8.94
C PHE A 24 5.55 -4.50 -8.51
N SER A 25 6.30 -4.07 -7.50
CA SER A 25 7.44 -4.82 -6.95
C SER A 25 7.46 -4.82 -5.42
N ALA A 26 7.80 -5.98 -4.85
CA ALA A 26 8.00 -6.15 -3.41
C ALA A 26 9.47 -5.97 -3.02
N HIS A 27 9.72 -5.27 -1.90
CA HIS A 27 11.06 -5.03 -1.38
C HIS A 27 11.04 -5.23 0.14
N LEU A 28 12.03 -5.96 0.67
CA LEU A 28 12.04 -6.43 2.07
C LEU A 28 12.86 -5.55 3.03
N ALA A 29 13.30 -4.39 2.57
CA ALA A 29 14.09 -3.48 3.40
C ALA A 29 13.25 -2.96 4.57
N ASN A 30 13.75 -3.14 5.79
CA ASN A 30 13.15 -2.57 7.00
C ASN A 30 13.59 -1.11 7.14
N VAL A 31 12.81 -0.20 6.57
CA VAL A 31 13.12 1.24 6.49
C VAL A 31 11.88 2.06 6.80
N SER A 32 12.06 3.34 7.08
CA SER A 32 10.95 4.28 7.27
C SER A 32 10.13 4.47 5.99
N TYR A 33 8.92 5.02 6.13
CA TYR A 33 8.08 5.38 4.99
C TYR A 33 8.79 6.30 4.00
N ALA A 34 9.49 7.32 4.50
CA ALA A 34 10.19 8.31 3.68
C ALA A 34 11.33 7.66 2.88
N GLU A 35 12.09 6.76 3.49
CA GLU A 35 13.13 6.00 2.81
C GLU A 35 12.54 5.04 1.77
N ALA A 36 11.44 4.35 2.09
CA ALA A 36 10.74 3.49 1.13
C ALA A 36 10.20 4.29 -0.07
N ARG A 37 9.62 5.47 0.17
CA ARG A 37 9.17 6.40 -0.87
C ARG A 37 10.33 6.79 -1.79
N GLY A 38 11.44 7.25 -1.21
CA GLY A 38 12.64 7.64 -1.95
C GLY A 38 13.24 6.48 -2.75
N ALA A 39 13.27 5.27 -2.18
CA ALA A 39 13.73 4.07 -2.89
C ALA A 39 12.84 3.72 -4.09
N CYS A 40 11.52 3.91 -3.98
CA CYS A 40 10.62 3.73 -5.13
C CYS A 40 10.80 4.83 -6.19
N ASP A 41 11.01 6.09 -5.78
CA ASP A 41 11.28 7.20 -6.70
C ASP A 41 12.57 6.98 -7.50
N GLN A 42 13.64 6.48 -6.85
CA GLN A 42 14.90 6.10 -7.52
C GLN A 42 14.71 5.00 -8.58
N ARG A 43 13.67 4.18 -8.44
CA ARG A 43 13.26 3.17 -9.44
C ARG A 43 12.33 3.73 -10.50
N ARG A 44 12.27 5.06 -10.62
CA ARG A 44 11.36 5.80 -11.51
C ARG A 44 9.89 5.45 -11.23
N GLY A 45 9.57 5.09 -10.00
CA GLY A 45 8.25 4.64 -9.61
C GLY A 45 7.62 5.51 -8.52
N SER A 46 6.59 4.97 -7.89
CA SER A 46 6.05 5.49 -6.65
C SER A 46 5.87 4.37 -5.63
N LEU A 47 5.52 4.69 -4.39
CA LEU A 47 4.97 3.65 -3.51
C LEU A 47 3.72 3.04 -4.17
N ALA A 48 3.53 1.74 -3.98
CA ALA A 48 2.40 1.03 -4.55
C ALA A 48 1.07 1.67 -4.11
N TRP A 49 0.11 1.74 -5.02
CA TRP A 49 -1.22 2.32 -4.79
C TRP A 49 -2.28 1.34 -5.25
N VAL A 50 -3.53 1.59 -4.84
CA VAL A 50 -4.68 0.82 -5.28
C VAL A 50 -5.79 1.76 -5.74
N SER A 51 -6.16 1.67 -7.01
CA SER A 51 -7.25 2.48 -7.59
C SER A 51 -8.55 1.70 -7.77
N GLY A 52 -8.48 0.37 -7.78
CA GLY A 52 -9.63 -0.52 -7.83
C GLY A 52 -9.28 -1.96 -7.51
N GLU A 53 -10.17 -2.87 -7.90
CA GLU A 53 -10.03 -4.31 -7.64
C GLU A 53 -8.74 -4.94 -8.22
N PRO A 54 -8.26 -4.60 -9.43
CA PRO A 54 -7.09 -5.27 -10.00
C PRO A 54 -5.82 -5.13 -9.15
N GLU A 55 -5.53 -3.93 -8.65
CA GLU A 55 -4.37 -3.73 -7.78
C GLU A 55 -4.59 -4.36 -6.40
N LEU A 56 -5.84 -4.40 -5.92
CA LEU A 56 -6.21 -4.97 -4.63
C LEU A 56 -5.92 -6.47 -4.56
N LEU A 57 -6.21 -7.22 -5.62
CA LEU A 57 -5.94 -8.65 -5.69
C LEU A 57 -4.44 -8.92 -5.92
N LEU A 58 -3.80 -8.11 -6.76
CA LEU A 58 -2.40 -8.29 -7.14
C LEU A 58 -1.44 -8.05 -5.97
N LEU A 59 -1.67 -7.05 -5.12
CA LEU A 59 -0.72 -6.70 -4.05
C LEU A 59 -0.53 -7.81 -3.00
N PRO A 60 -1.57 -8.40 -2.40
CA PRO A 60 -1.40 -9.53 -1.50
C PRO A 60 -0.66 -10.71 -2.14
N GLU A 61 -0.95 -11.06 -3.39
CA GLU A 61 -0.29 -12.15 -4.12
C GLU A 61 1.20 -11.85 -4.34
N LEU A 62 1.51 -10.65 -4.85
CA LEU A 62 2.88 -10.17 -5.04
C LEU A 62 3.71 -10.27 -3.75
N LEU A 63 3.10 -9.94 -2.62
CA LEU A 63 3.78 -9.92 -1.33
C LEU A 63 3.90 -11.32 -0.71
N ALA A 64 2.95 -12.22 -0.97
CA ALA A 64 3.08 -13.63 -0.63
C ALA A 64 4.20 -14.31 -1.43
N GLU A 65 4.35 -13.98 -2.72
CA GLU A 65 5.40 -14.51 -3.59
C GLU A 65 6.80 -14.00 -3.26
N ALA A 66 6.90 -12.86 -2.59
CA ALA A 66 8.17 -12.35 -2.09
C ALA A 66 8.80 -13.27 -0.99
N ALA A 67 8.16 -14.41 -0.69
CA ALA A 67 8.62 -15.46 0.21
C ALA A 67 8.99 -14.94 1.61
N VAL A 68 8.23 -13.95 2.09
CA VAL A 68 8.48 -13.33 3.39
C VAL A 68 7.87 -14.18 4.48
N PRO A 69 8.61 -14.46 5.57
CA PRO A 69 8.01 -15.02 6.77
C PRO A 69 6.85 -14.14 7.24
N THR A 70 5.66 -14.72 7.38
CA THR A 70 4.51 -14.02 7.95
C THR A 70 4.56 -14.08 9.49
N PRO A 71 4.13 -13.02 10.19
CA PRO A 71 3.52 -11.79 9.68
C PRO A 71 4.53 -10.82 9.04
N ALA A 72 4.13 -10.16 7.94
CA ALA A 72 4.98 -9.23 7.18
C ALA A 72 4.28 -7.89 6.94
N PHE A 73 5.02 -6.79 6.95
CA PHE A 73 4.49 -5.44 6.74
C PHE A 73 5.20 -4.75 5.58
N PHE A 74 4.43 -4.11 4.71
CA PHE A 74 4.95 -3.43 3.54
C PHE A 74 4.36 -2.03 3.40
N TRP A 75 5.22 -1.02 3.32
CA TRP A 75 4.80 0.33 2.98
C TRP A 75 4.14 0.39 1.61
N VAL A 76 3.02 1.09 1.54
CA VAL A 76 2.29 1.46 0.31
C VAL A 76 2.04 2.97 0.33
N GLY A 77 1.57 3.55 -0.75
CA GLY A 77 1.36 4.99 -0.89
C GLY A 77 0.19 5.54 -0.06
N LEU A 78 -0.35 4.79 0.89
CA LEU A 78 -1.52 5.22 1.67
C LEU A 78 -1.10 6.14 2.81
N LYS A 79 -1.55 7.39 2.80
CA LYS A 79 -1.15 8.41 3.77
C LYS A 79 -2.27 9.36 4.13
N ARG A 80 -2.30 9.76 5.39
CA ARG A 80 -3.08 10.88 5.92
C ARG A 80 -2.15 12.03 6.24
N SER A 81 -2.41 13.20 5.64
CA SER A 81 -1.64 14.41 5.90
C SER A 81 -1.91 14.96 7.31
N ALA A 82 -0.98 15.78 7.82
CA ALA A 82 -1.30 16.64 8.96
C ALA A 82 -2.49 17.54 8.60
N SER A 83 -3.33 17.90 9.56
CA SER A 83 -4.63 18.60 9.42
C SER A 83 -5.77 17.79 8.80
N THR A 84 -5.51 16.64 8.17
CA THR A 84 -6.58 15.72 7.74
C THR A 84 -6.96 14.82 8.92
N CYS A 85 -8.21 14.91 9.38
CA CYS A 85 -8.70 14.11 10.51
C CYS A 85 -8.97 12.66 10.10
N THR A 86 -8.61 11.72 10.97
CA THR A 86 -9.18 10.37 10.92
C THR A 86 -10.69 10.45 11.15
N ARG A 87 -11.48 9.92 10.21
CA ARG A 87 -12.96 9.84 10.30
C ARG A 87 -13.41 8.43 9.94
N ASN A 88 -13.92 7.67 10.90
CA ASN A 88 -14.21 6.25 10.74
C ASN A 88 -15.31 5.98 9.70
N GLU A 89 -16.17 6.97 9.49
CA GLU A 89 -17.29 6.90 8.55
C GLU A 89 -16.88 7.21 7.12
N GLN A 90 -15.64 7.71 6.91
CA GLN A 90 -15.11 8.01 5.59
C GLN A 90 -14.30 6.84 5.04
N PRO A 91 -14.34 6.60 3.72
CA PRO A 91 -13.47 5.64 3.07
C PRO A 91 -12.01 5.83 3.47
N LEU A 92 -11.31 4.74 3.78
CA LEU A 92 -9.90 4.74 4.19
C LEU A 92 -9.59 5.66 5.38
N ARG A 93 -10.60 6.06 6.18
CA ARG A 93 -10.44 6.81 7.41
C ARG A 93 -9.71 8.15 7.22
N GLY A 94 -9.86 8.78 6.05
CA GLY A 94 -9.17 10.04 5.72
C GLY A 94 -7.73 9.87 5.20
N PHE A 95 -7.29 8.62 4.96
CA PHE A 95 -6.07 8.36 4.19
C PHE A 95 -6.35 8.46 2.68
N SER A 96 -5.31 8.76 1.92
CA SER A 96 -5.34 8.93 0.46
C SER A 96 -4.10 8.28 -0.18
N TRP A 97 -4.21 7.88 -1.45
CA TRP A 97 -3.10 7.26 -2.17
C TRP A 97 -2.18 8.31 -2.79
N GLU A 98 -0.91 8.29 -2.40
CA GLU A 98 0.17 9.00 -3.06
C GLU A 98 0.52 8.27 -4.37
N GLY A 99 0.46 8.97 -5.51
CA GLY A 99 0.92 8.45 -6.81
C GLY A 99 -0.17 8.19 -7.85
N VAL A 100 -1.45 8.21 -7.48
CA VAL A 100 -2.53 8.41 -8.46
C VAL A 100 -2.59 9.91 -8.75
N GLY A 101 -2.37 10.29 -10.01
CA GLY A 101 -2.26 11.70 -10.43
C GLY A 101 -3.38 12.56 -9.82
N GLY A 102 -3.00 13.42 -8.86
CA GLY A 102 -3.93 14.36 -8.22
C GLY A 102 -4.14 14.18 -6.71
N GLY A 103 -3.61 13.14 -6.04
CA GLY A 103 -3.66 13.04 -4.57
C GLY A 103 -5.07 13.07 -3.97
N THR A 104 -6.09 12.85 -4.80
CA THR A 104 -7.49 12.79 -4.37
C THR A 104 -7.73 11.42 -3.77
N ALA A 105 -8.21 11.38 -2.52
CA ALA A 105 -8.82 10.18 -1.97
C ALA A 105 -9.84 9.64 -2.99
N PRO A 106 -9.84 8.33 -3.31
CA PRO A 106 -10.84 7.79 -4.21
C PRO A 106 -12.23 8.15 -3.67
N GLN A 107 -13.06 8.80 -4.49
CA GLN A 107 -14.43 9.15 -4.07
C GLN A 107 -15.24 7.90 -3.75
N GLU A 108 -14.91 6.80 -4.42
CA GLU A 108 -15.43 5.47 -4.16
C GLU A 108 -14.23 4.53 -3.95
N VAL A 109 -14.20 3.93 -2.76
CA VAL A 109 -13.25 2.88 -2.42
C VAL A 109 -14.11 1.61 -2.35
N PRO A 110 -13.87 0.60 -3.21
CA PRO A 110 -14.50 -0.71 -3.07
C PRO A 110 -14.50 -1.14 -1.60
N LYS A 111 -15.61 -1.68 -1.09
CA LYS A 111 -15.73 -2.05 0.33
C LYS A 111 -14.62 -3.03 0.75
N GLU A 112 -14.12 -3.79 -0.21
CA GLU A 112 -13.02 -4.73 -0.13
C GLU A 112 -11.68 -4.05 0.19
N LEU A 113 -11.52 -2.76 -0.12
CA LEU A 113 -10.37 -1.93 0.22
C LEU A 113 -10.48 -1.27 1.59
N ASP A 114 -11.65 -1.27 2.22
CA ASP A 114 -11.87 -0.58 3.49
C ASP A 114 -11.51 -1.48 4.71
N ARG A 115 -10.40 -2.22 4.59
CA ARG A 115 -9.99 -3.31 5.50
C ARG A 115 -8.81 -2.93 6.38
N TRP A 116 -9.10 -2.40 7.56
CA TRP A 116 -8.06 -2.12 8.56
C TRP A 116 -7.96 -3.26 9.56
N LEU A 117 -6.74 -3.71 9.85
CA LEU A 117 -6.51 -4.72 10.90
C LEU A 117 -6.75 -4.15 12.29
N GLN A 118 -6.52 -2.86 12.44
CA GLN A 118 -6.82 -2.07 13.63
C GLN A 118 -7.26 -0.69 13.18
N GLU A 119 -8.30 -0.13 13.81
CA GLU A 119 -8.75 1.23 13.50
C GLU A 119 -7.62 2.24 13.77
N PRO A 120 -7.32 3.14 12.81
CA PRO A 120 -6.33 4.18 13.00
C PRO A 120 -6.66 5.09 14.18
N LEU A 121 -5.63 5.63 14.82
CA LEU A 121 -5.82 6.59 15.89
C LEU A 121 -6.63 7.79 15.39
N ARG A 122 -7.70 8.15 16.12
CA ARG A 122 -8.47 9.36 15.87
C ARG A 122 -7.64 10.60 16.16
N SER A 123 -7.04 11.17 15.11
CA SER A 123 -6.15 12.32 15.21
C SER A 123 -6.12 13.11 13.90
N CYS A 124 -5.73 14.37 13.98
CA CYS A 124 -5.48 15.26 12.85
C CYS A 124 -4.16 16.04 12.98
N LEU A 125 -3.41 15.81 14.05
CA LEU A 125 -2.26 16.65 14.40
C LEU A 125 -1.01 16.25 13.62
N THR A 126 -0.81 14.94 13.44
CA THR A 126 0.35 14.42 12.72
C THR A 126 -0.10 13.73 11.44
N ALA A 127 0.80 13.75 10.46
CA ALA A 127 0.69 12.84 9.33
C ALA A 127 0.81 11.39 9.83
N ARG A 128 0.15 10.48 9.12
CA ARG A 128 0.21 9.03 9.34
C ARG A 128 0.35 8.34 8.01
N CYS A 129 1.13 7.27 7.97
CA CYS A 129 1.40 6.51 6.77
C CYS A 129 1.00 5.07 7.05
N ALA A 130 0.37 4.42 6.09
CA ALA A 130 -0.11 3.05 6.25
C ALA A 130 0.63 2.09 5.32
N GLY A 131 0.68 0.84 5.75
CA GLY A 131 1.18 -0.28 4.99
C GLY A 131 0.18 -1.42 4.91
N LEU A 132 0.44 -2.35 4.00
CA LEU A 132 -0.24 -3.64 3.97
C LEU A 132 0.45 -4.58 4.94
N GLN A 133 -0.30 -5.10 5.90
CA GLN A 133 0.14 -6.16 6.79
C GLN A 133 -0.43 -7.49 6.29
N LEU A 134 0.45 -8.47 6.08
CA LEU A 134 0.11 -9.88 5.88
C LEU A 134 0.13 -10.61 7.24
N GLY A 135 -0.89 -11.41 7.51
CA GLY A 135 -1.05 -12.27 8.68
C GLY A 135 -0.68 -13.73 8.39
N SER A 136 -0.61 -14.54 9.45
CA SER A 136 -0.47 -16.00 9.32
C SER A 136 -1.82 -16.60 8.90
N THR A 137 -1.86 -17.35 7.80
CA THR A 137 -3.08 -18.02 7.31
C THR A 137 -3.60 -18.97 8.37
N GLY A 138 -4.76 -18.65 8.97
CA GLY A 138 -5.33 -19.42 10.08
C GLY A 138 -6.86 -19.56 10.09
N ASN A 139 -7.65 -18.52 9.77
CA ASN A 139 -9.10 -18.66 9.53
C ASN A 139 -9.83 -17.36 9.06
N GLY A 140 -9.13 -16.41 8.46
CA GLY A 140 -9.68 -15.15 7.97
C GLY A 140 -8.72 -14.51 6.99
N SER A 141 -9.17 -13.56 6.17
CA SER A 141 -8.31 -13.01 5.10
C SER A 141 -7.01 -12.49 5.69
N ALA A 142 -5.90 -13.05 5.22
CA ALA A 142 -4.58 -12.91 5.80
C ALA A 142 -3.94 -11.53 5.54
N TRP A 143 -4.73 -10.46 5.35
CA TRP A 143 -4.20 -9.12 5.08
C TRP A 143 -5.14 -7.99 5.49
N GLY A 144 -4.56 -6.82 5.76
CA GLY A 144 -5.27 -5.55 5.97
C GLY A 144 -4.32 -4.36 6.13
N TRP A 145 -4.88 -3.15 6.16
CA TRP A 145 -4.13 -1.91 6.39
C TRP A 145 -3.76 -1.73 7.86
N LYS A 146 -2.60 -1.11 8.08
CA LYS A 146 -2.10 -0.71 9.39
C LYS A 146 -1.27 0.57 9.27
N ASP A 147 -1.48 1.53 10.16
CA ASP A 147 -0.70 2.79 10.28
C ASP A 147 0.37 2.76 11.38
#